data_AF-A0A1S3GJ70-F1
#
_entry.id   AF-A0A1S3GJ70-F1
#
_cell.length_a   1.000
_cell.length_b   1.000
_cell.length_c   1.000
_cell.angle_alpha   90.00
_cell.angle_beta   90.00
_cell.angle_gamma   90.00
#
_symmetry.space_group_name_H-M   'P 1'
#
loop_
_entity.id
_entity.type
_entity.pdbx_description
1 polymer ?
#
loop_
_entity_poly.entity_id
_entity_poly.type
_entity_poly.pdbx_seq_one_letter_code
_entity_poly.pdbx_strand_id
1 'polypeptide(L)'
;MTASPMDVRQWVDTDDASSENTVVPPETYVKVAGHLRSFQNKKSLVAFKIMPLEDMNEFTTHILEVVNAHMMLTKSNSQPMAGRPSLSNPGMSDAGSFSGNSFMPSNGLTVVQNQVLSLIKACPRPEGLNFQDLRNQLQHMPIATIKQAVDFLSNEGHIYSTVDDDHFKSTDAE
;
A
#
# COMPACT_ATOMS: atom_id res chain seq x y z
N MET A 1 -12.99 0.39 -22.09
CA MET A 1 -12.83 0.83 -20.70
C MET A 1 -12.97 -0.38 -19.78
N THR A 2 -12.21 -0.45 -18.69
CA THR A 2 -12.08 -1.65 -17.84
C THR A 2 -13.12 -1.75 -16.71
N ALA A 3 -13.70 -0.63 -16.29
CA ALA A 3 -14.75 -0.52 -15.27
C ALA A 3 -15.48 0.83 -15.40
N SER A 4 -16.41 1.12 -14.48
CA SER A 4 -16.98 2.47 -14.31
C SER A 4 -15.89 3.49 -13.93
N PRO A 5 -16.11 4.80 -14.18
CA PRO A 5 -15.18 5.85 -13.74
C PRO A 5 -14.86 5.78 -12.24
N MET A 6 -13.61 6.08 -11.88
CA MET A 6 -13.11 6.10 -10.51
C MET A 6 -12.90 7.55 -10.05
N ASP A 7 -13.23 7.84 -8.79
CA ASP A 7 -12.96 9.16 -8.20
C ASP A 7 -11.45 9.35 -7.97
N VAL A 8 -10.93 10.47 -8.47
CA VAL A 8 -9.53 10.89 -8.30
C VAL A 8 -9.50 12.27 -7.63
N ARG A 9 -8.80 12.39 -6.50
CA ARG A 9 -8.68 13.64 -5.73
C ARG A 9 -7.25 14.15 -5.76
N GLN A 10 -7.04 15.37 -6.24
CA GLN A 10 -5.77 16.08 -6.13
C GLN A 10 -5.94 17.25 -5.15
N TRP A 11 -5.01 17.40 -4.22
CA TRP A 11 -4.95 18.56 -3.34
C TRP A 11 -4.21 19.68 -4.03
N VAL A 12 -4.71 20.91 -3.88
CA VAL A 12 -4.20 22.10 -4.55
C VAL A 12 -3.68 23.04 -3.47
N ASP A 13 -2.36 23.28 -3.46
CA ASP A 13 -1.76 24.25 -2.55
C ASP A 13 -2.10 25.66 -3.03
N THR A 14 -2.71 26.45 -2.15
CA THR A 14 -3.22 27.79 -2.49
C THR A 14 -2.13 28.87 -2.39
N ASP A 15 -1.01 28.57 -1.75
CA ASP A 15 0.07 29.52 -1.45
C ASP A 15 1.16 29.58 -2.53
N ASP A 16 1.18 28.62 -3.47
CA ASP A 16 2.21 28.52 -4.50
C ASP A 16 1.72 29.08 -5.84
N ALA A 17 1.85 30.40 -6.01
CA ALA A 17 1.48 31.13 -7.23
C ALA A 17 2.29 30.71 -8.49
N SER A 18 3.22 29.77 -8.34
CA SER A 18 4.07 29.22 -9.41
C SER A 18 3.56 27.88 -9.96
N SER A 19 2.62 27.22 -9.28
CA SER A 19 2.08 25.94 -9.71
C SER A 19 0.96 26.15 -10.73
N GLU A 20 1.13 25.57 -11.91
CA GLU A 20 0.17 25.52 -13.00
C GLU A 20 -1.06 24.69 -12.59
N ASN A 21 -1.87 25.22 -11.67
CA ASN A 21 -3.10 24.63 -11.14
C ASN A 21 -4.24 24.75 -12.16
N THR A 22 -3.96 24.41 -13.41
CA THR A 22 -4.92 24.47 -14.49
C THR A 22 -5.79 23.21 -14.42
N VAL A 23 -7.10 23.40 -14.21
CA VAL A 23 -8.05 22.30 -14.25
C VAL A 23 -8.01 21.66 -15.64
N VAL A 24 -7.70 20.37 -15.69
CA VAL A 24 -7.66 19.62 -16.96
C VAL A 24 -9.07 19.57 -17.56
N PRO A 25 -9.27 19.97 -18.82
CA PRO A 25 -10.58 19.92 -19.47
C PRO A 25 -11.14 18.49 -19.54
N PRO A 26 -12.48 18.33 -19.52
CA PRO A 26 -13.12 17.05 -19.83
C PRO A 26 -12.67 16.49 -21.18
N GLU A 27 -12.82 15.17 -21.36
CA GLU A 27 -12.42 14.46 -22.58
C GLU A 27 -10.90 14.48 -22.89
N THR A 28 -10.07 14.80 -21.90
CA THR A 28 -8.60 14.76 -22.01
C THR A 28 -8.04 13.46 -21.43
N TYR A 29 -7.18 12.77 -22.17
CA TYR A 29 -6.43 11.64 -21.61
C TYR A 29 -5.37 12.13 -20.64
N VAL A 30 -5.33 11.54 -19.46
CA VAL A 30 -4.36 11.88 -18.41
C VAL A 30 -3.65 10.65 -17.86
N LYS A 31 -2.39 10.83 -17.47
CA LYS A 31 -1.63 9.90 -16.64
C LYS A 31 -1.70 10.40 -15.20
N VAL A 32 -2.18 9.54 -14.31
CA VAL A 32 -2.36 9.88 -12.90
C VAL A 32 -1.40 9.04 -12.06
N ALA A 33 -0.67 9.69 -11.17
CA ALA A 33 0.13 9.06 -10.14
C ALA A 33 -0.40 9.44 -8.75
N GLY A 34 -0.63 8.44 -7.91
CA GLY A 34 -1.28 8.63 -6.62
C GLY A 34 -1.36 7.33 -5.82
N HIS A 35 -1.89 7.46 -4.60
CA HIS A 35 -2.16 6.33 -3.72
C HIS A 35 -3.60 5.87 -3.86
N LEU A 36 -3.79 4.57 -4.03
CA LEU A 36 -5.12 3.96 -3.98
C LEU A 36 -5.61 3.99 -2.54
N ARG A 37 -6.85 4.45 -2.33
CA ARG A 37 -7.53 4.45 -1.04
C ARG A 37 -8.84 3.70 -1.17
N SER A 38 -9.23 2.99 -0.12
CA SER A 38 -10.54 2.36 -0.01
C SER A 38 -11.21 2.91 1.24
N PHE A 39 -12.32 3.64 1.11
CA PHE A 39 -13.09 4.13 2.25
C PHE A 39 -14.52 3.64 2.16
N GLN A 40 -15.01 2.95 3.19
CA GLN A 40 -16.34 2.32 3.19
C GLN A 40 -16.56 1.46 1.93
N ASN A 41 -15.54 0.65 1.59
CA ASN A 41 -15.50 -0.20 0.40
C ASN A 41 -15.61 0.55 -0.96
N LYS A 42 -15.50 1.88 -0.97
CA LYS A 42 -15.40 2.71 -2.18
C LYS A 42 -13.93 3.01 -2.46
N LYS A 43 -13.43 2.55 -3.61
CA LYS A 43 -12.07 2.83 -4.06
C LYS A 43 -11.98 4.20 -4.72
N SER A 44 -10.97 4.97 -4.33
CA SER A 44 -10.64 6.28 -4.90
C SER A 44 -9.12 6.44 -4.95
N LEU A 45 -8.62 7.30 -5.84
CA LEU A 45 -7.19 7.59 -5.94
C LEU A 45 -6.89 8.99 -5.39
N VAL A 46 -5.93 9.11 -4.47
CA VAL A 46 -5.41 10.41 -4.04
C VAL A 46 -4.18 10.71 -4.88
N ALA A 47 -4.33 11.60 -5.86
CA ALA A 47 -3.30 11.96 -6.82
C ALA A 47 -2.36 13.02 -6.24
N PHE A 48 -1.06 12.75 -6.34
CA PHE A 48 -0.02 13.78 -6.16
C PHE A 48 0.46 14.33 -7.52
N LYS A 49 0.10 13.68 -8.64
CA LYS A 49 0.40 14.16 -9.98
C LYS A 49 -0.68 13.75 -10.98
N ILE A 50 -1.19 14.70 -11.75
CA ILE A 50 -2.06 14.49 -12.91
C ILE A 50 -1.38 15.16 -14.11
N MET A 51 -1.15 14.42 -15.19
CA MET A 51 -0.49 14.92 -16.40
C MET A 51 -1.36 14.64 -17.62
N PRO A 52 -1.81 15.65 -18.37
CA PRO A 52 -2.35 15.46 -19.71
C PRO A 52 -1.35 14.70 -20.59
N LEU A 53 -1.83 13.76 -21.40
CA LEU A 53 -1.00 13.08 -22.38
C LEU A 53 -0.77 13.99 -23.58
N GLU A 54 0.49 14.11 -23.99
CA GLU A 54 0.89 14.79 -25.22
C GLU A 54 0.97 13.81 -26.40
N ASP A 55 1.33 12.55 -26.12
CA ASP A 55 1.40 11.47 -27.10
C ASP A 55 0.52 10.27 -26.69
N MET A 56 -0.36 9.84 -27.60
CA MET A 56 -1.22 8.66 -27.38
C MET A 56 -0.44 7.34 -27.35
N ASN A 57 0.82 7.31 -27.79
CA ASN A 57 1.70 6.16 -27.56
C ASN A 57 1.93 5.90 -26.06
N GLU A 58 1.85 6.91 -25.20
CA GLU A 58 1.95 6.74 -23.75
C GLU A 58 0.80 5.89 -23.18
N PHE A 59 -0.41 6.06 -23.72
CA PHE A 59 -1.57 5.24 -23.34
C PHE A 59 -1.36 3.77 -23.72
N THR A 60 -0.88 3.52 -24.94
CA THR A 60 -0.57 2.16 -25.41
C THR A 60 0.55 1.53 -24.58
N THR A 61 1.60 2.30 -24.29
CA THR A 61 2.71 1.88 -23.43
C THR A 61 2.22 1.51 -22.04
N HIS A 62 1.32 2.30 -21.45
CA HIS A 62 0.75 2.02 -20.14
C HIS A 62 0.00 0.68 -20.08
N ILE A 63 -0.73 0.31 -21.15
CA ILE A 63 -1.39 -1.00 -21.23
C ILE A 63 -0.36 -2.14 -21.17
N LEU A 64 0.75 -2.02 -21.91
CA LEU A 64 1.82 -3.01 -21.91
C LEU A 64 2.56 -3.07 -20.56
N GLU A 65 2.83 -1.92 -19.95
CA GLU A 65 3.44 -1.79 -18.62
C GLU A 65 2.61 -2.50 -17.56
N VAL A 66 1.29 -2.28 -17.52
CA VAL A 66 0.39 -2.91 -16.54
C VAL A 66 0.43 -4.43 -16.64
N VAL A 67 0.33 -4.98 -17.87
CA VAL A 67 0.37 -6.43 -18.08
C VAL A 67 1.72 -7.01 -17.67
N ASN A 68 2.83 -6.36 -18.08
CA ASN A 68 4.17 -6.84 -17.79
C ASN A 68 4.49 -6.76 -16.28
N ALA A 69 4.20 -5.63 -15.64
CA ALA A 69 4.42 -5.42 -14.21
C ALA A 69 3.63 -6.42 -13.38
N HIS A 70 2.34 -6.61 -13.68
CA HIS A 70 1.51 -7.60 -13.00
C HIS A 70 2.06 -9.03 -13.16
N MET A 71 2.47 -9.41 -14.38
CA MET A 71 3.08 -10.71 -14.63
C MET A 71 4.39 -10.91 -13.85
N MET A 72 5.26 -9.90 -13.80
CA MET A 72 6.54 -9.98 -13.09
C MET A 72 6.35 -10.07 -11.57
N LEU A 73 5.47 -9.24 -11.01
CA LEU A 73 5.20 -9.22 -9.57
C LEU A 73 4.51 -10.51 -9.10
N THR A 74 3.53 -11.02 -9.84
CA THR A 74 2.83 -12.26 -9.46
C THR A 74 3.71 -13.50 -9.57
N LYS A 75 4.56 -13.61 -10.61
CA LYS A 75 5.54 -14.71 -10.74
C LYS A 75 6.56 -14.75 -9.61
N SER A 76 7.02 -13.59 -9.15
CA SER A 76 7.96 -13.50 -8.02
C SER A 76 7.31 -13.94 -6.69
N ASN A 77 6.01 -13.66 -6.53
CA ASN A 77 5.27 -14.01 -5.31
C ASN A 77 4.78 -15.46 -5.28
N SER A 78 4.81 -16.15 -6.43
CA SER A 78 4.29 -17.52 -6.58
C SER A 78 5.37 -18.61 -6.58
N GLN A 79 6.63 -18.34 -6.25
CA GLN A 79 7.59 -19.43 -6.04
C GLN A 79 7.17 -20.25 -4.82
N PRO A 80 6.72 -21.51 -4.99
CA PRO A 80 6.57 -22.40 -3.85
C PRO A 80 7.97 -22.65 -3.32
N MET A 81 8.16 -22.59 -2.00
CA MET A 81 9.30 -23.24 -1.36
C MET A 81 9.20 -24.75 -1.64
N ALA A 82 9.65 -25.19 -2.81
CA ALA A 82 9.93 -26.59 -3.06
C ALA A 82 11.00 -26.99 -2.04
N GLY A 83 10.61 -27.90 -1.16
CA GLY A 83 11.34 -28.30 0.04
C GLY A 83 12.83 -28.45 -0.20
N ARG A 84 13.63 -27.75 0.60
CA ARG A 84 15.04 -28.07 0.75
C ARG A 84 15.12 -29.42 1.46
N PRO A 85 15.72 -30.46 0.88
CA PRO A 85 16.08 -31.63 1.66
C PRO A 85 17.15 -31.19 2.67
N SER A 86 16.93 -31.56 3.93
CA SER A 86 17.90 -31.41 5.00
C SER A 86 19.18 -32.15 4.62
N LEU A 87 20.21 -31.42 4.18
CA LEU A 87 21.56 -31.95 4.08
C LEU A 87 22.41 -31.27 5.16
N SER A 88 22.61 -32.03 6.23
CA SER A 88 23.57 -31.79 7.28
C SER A 88 24.98 -31.69 6.69
N ASN A 89 25.64 -30.53 6.82
CA ASN A 89 27.09 -30.43 6.80
C ASN A 89 27.55 -29.17 7.56
N PRO A 90 28.48 -29.27 8.53
CA PRO A 90 29.03 -28.11 9.22
C PRO A 90 30.33 -27.65 8.54
N GLY A 91 30.40 -26.39 8.10
CA GLY A 91 31.64 -25.85 7.53
C GLY A 91 31.53 -24.43 6.99
N MET A 92 31.95 -23.47 7.83
CA MET A 92 32.74 -22.26 7.58
C MET A 92 32.47 -21.33 6.37
N SER A 93 32.58 -20.02 6.65
CA SER A 93 32.74 -18.82 5.80
C SER A 93 31.43 -18.23 5.25
N ASP A 94 30.96 -17.11 5.81
CA ASP A 94 31.41 -15.71 5.66
C ASP A 94 30.81 -15.03 4.42
N ALA A 95 30.52 -13.74 4.58
CA ALA A 95 30.01 -12.77 3.62
C ALA A 95 28.51 -12.82 3.23
N GLY A 96 27.79 -11.82 3.74
CA GLY A 96 27.06 -10.90 2.88
C GLY A 96 25.73 -11.38 2.29
N SER A 97 24.64 -11.01 2.94
CA SER A 97 23.48 -10.36 2.30
C SER A 97 22.33 -10.36 3.31
N PHE A 98 22.07 -9.21 3.93
CA PHE A 98 20.82 -8.98 4.64
C PHE A 98 19.74 -8.66 3.59
N SER A 99 19.43 -9.63 2.73
CA SER A 99 18.28 -9.54 1.82
C SER A 99 17.03 -9.82 2.63
N GLY A 100 16.33 -8.75 2.99
CA GLY A 100 15.04 -8.79 3.67
C GLY A 100 14.00 -9.52 2.83
N ASN A 101 13.93 -10.84 3.00
CA ASN A 101 12.89 -11.70 2.49
C ASN A 101 11.63 -11.50 3.37
N SER A 102 11.03 -10.32 3.26
CA SER A 102 9.71 -10.08 3.84
C SER A 102 8.71 -10.89 3.01
N PHE A 103 8.29 -12.04 3.56
CA PHE A 103 7.19 -12.82 3.01
C PHE A 103 5.99 -11.87 2.81
N MET A 104 5.59 -11.67 1.55
CA MET A 104 4.43 -10.86 1.18
C MET A 104 3.24 -11.80 0.93
N PRO A 105 2.28 -11.90 1.87
CA PRO A 105 0.96 -12.47 1.62
C PRO A 105 0.30 -11.95 0.33
N SER A 106 -0.64 -12.72 -0.24
CA SER A 106 -1.26 -12.45 -1.56
C SER A 106 -1.96 -11.09 -1.69
N ASN A 107 -2.21 -10.41 -0.57
CA ASN A 107 -2.76 -9.06 -0.50
C ASN A 107 -1.72 -7.93 -0.70
N GLY A 108 -0.46 -8.25 -1.00
CA GLY A 108 0.61 -7.24 -1.21
C GLY A 108 1.13 -6.58 0.07
N LEU A 109 0.67 -7.05 1.23
CA LEU A 109 1.08 -6.62 2.56
C LEU A 109 2.09 -7.61 3.14
N THR A 110 3.07 -7.14 3.90
CA THR A 110 4.00 -7.99 4.66
C THR A 110 3.25 -8.76 5.76
N VAL A 111 3.87 -9.82 6.31
CA VAL A 111 3.31 -10.55 7.46
C VAL A 111 3.03 -9.61 8.64
N VAL A 112 3.95 -8.68 8.93
CA VAL A 112 3.79 -7.72 10.03
C VAL A 112 2.61 -6.78 9.78
N GLN A 113 2.52 -6.22 8.58
CA GLN A 113 1.40 -5.34 8.21
C GLN A 113 0.05 -6.06 8.29
N ASN A 114 -0.02 -7.32 7.85
CA ASN A 114 -1.25 -8.11 7.98
C ASN A 114 -1.62 -8.39 9.44
N GLN A 115 -0.64 -8.67 10.30
CA GLN A 115 -0.91 -8.87 11.73
C GLN A 115 -1.45 -7.59 12.38
N VAL A 116 -0.80 -6.44 12.14
CA VAL A 116 -1.27 -5.14 12.62
C VAL A 116 -2.69 -4.84 12.13
N LEU A 117 -2.94 -5.02 10.82
CA LEU A 117 -4.26 -4.80 10.21
C LEU A 117 -5.33 -5.72 10.82
N SER A 118 -5.00 -7.00 11.04
CA SER A 118 -5.94 -7.98 11.60
C SER A 118 -6.38 -7.63 13.02
N LEU A 119 -5.44 -7.14 13.85
CA LEU A 119 -5.76 -6.70 15.21
C LEU A 119 -6.65 -5.46 15.21
N ILE A 120 -6.39 -4.50 14.32
CA ILE A 120 -7.20 -3.28 14.19
C ILE A 120 -8.62 -3.64 13.71
N LYS A 121 -8.74 -4.57 12.74
CA LYS A 121 -10.04 -5.06 12.26
C LYS A 121 -10.84 -5.79 13.35
N ALA A 122 -10.17 -6.56 14.20
CA ALA A 122 -10.83 -7.33 15.26
C ALA A 122 -11.30 -6.46 16.44
N CYS A 123 -10.97 -5.16 16.49
CA CYS A 123 -11.36 -4.28 17.58
C CYS A 123 -12.80 -3.79 17.41
N PRO A 124 -13.76 -4.19 18.27
CA PRO A 124 -15.17 -3.77 18.15
C PRO A 124 -15.42 -2.35 18.69
N ARG A 125 -14.42 -1.72 19.31
CA ARG A 125 -14.58 -0.43 19.98
C ARG A 125 -14.85 0.67 18.96
N PRO A 126 -15.80 1.59 19.22
CA PRO A 126 -16.13 2.67 18.29
C PRO A 126 -14.94 3.60 18.04
N GLU A 127 -14.15 3.85 19.09
CA GLU A 127 -12.90 4.61 19.10
C GLU A 127 -11.70 3.88 18.48
N GLY A 128 -11.86 2.63 18.01
CA GLY A 128 -10.76 1.87 17.40
C GLY A 128 -9.77 1.27 18.40
N LEU A 129 -8.60 0.88 17.90
CA LEU A 129 -7.52 0.27 18.69
C LEU A 129 -6.40 1.30 18.94
N ASN A 130 -6.06 1.51 20.21
CA ASN A 130 -4.97 2.40 20.60
C ASN A 130 -3.59 1.78 20.26
N PHE A 131 -2.61 2.61 19.89
CA PHE A 131 -1.24 2.17 19.60
C PHE A 131 -0.59 1.39 20.76
N GLN A 132 -0.85 1.80 22.01
CA GLN A 132 -0.31 1.12 23.19
C GLN A 132 -0.93 -0.28 23.37
N ASP A 133 -2.22 -0.45 23.07
CA ASP A 133 -2.87 -1.77 23.07
C ASP A 133 -2.28 -2.67 21.98
N LEU A 134 -1.99 -2.09 20.82
CA LEU A 134 -1.37 -2.79 19.70
C LEU A 134 0.05 -3.26 20.06
N ARG A 135 0.84 -2.41 20.72
CA ARG A 135 2.15 -2.77 21.29
C ARG A 135 2.04 -3.87 22.34
N ASN A 136 1.03 -3.83 23.20
CA ASN A 136 0.81 -4.83 24.23
C ASN A 136 0.44 -6.20 23.67
N GLN A 137 -0.16 -6.26 22.47
CA GLN A 137 -0.48 -7.52 21.80
C GLN A 137 0.69 -8.03 20.91
N LEU A 138 1.52 -7.12 20.40
CA LEU A 138 2.68 -7.43 19.56
C LEU A 138 4.02 -7.26 20.32
N GLN A 139 4.10 -7.70 21.59
CA GLN A 139 5.29 -7.51 22.44
C GLN A 139 6.57 -8.16 21.89
N HIS A 140 6.43 -9.16 21.02
CA HIS A 140 7.52 -9.86 20.38
C HIS A 140 8.18 -9.05 19.25
N MET A 141 7.61 -7.89 18.88
CA MET A 141 8.13 -7.03 17.81
C MET A 141 8.69 -5.71 18.35
N PRO A 142 9.75 -5.16 17.70
CA PRO A 142 10.22 -3.81 18.00
C PRO A 142 9.15 -2.76 17.71
N ILE A 143 9.04 -1.75 18.59
CA ILE A 143 8.08 -0.63 18.46
C ILE A 143 8.24 0.08 17.12
N ALA A 144 9.48 0.25 16.65
CA ALA A 144 9.77 0.90 15.38
C ALA A 144 9.12 0.17 14.19
N THR A 145 9.13 -1.17 14.20
CA THR A 145 8.51 -1.99 13.16
C THR A 145 7.00 -1.89 13.19
N ILE A 146 6.40 -1.86 14.38
CA ILE A 146 4.95 -1.66 14.56
C ILE A 146 4.54 -0.28 14.03
N LYS A 147 5.27 0.77 14.41
CA LYS A 147 5.01 2.14 13.96
C LYS A 147 5.10 2.25 12.44
N GLN A 148 6.16 1.70 11.83
CA GLN A 148 6.32 1.68 10.38
C GLN A 148 5.17 0.94 9.67
N ALA A 149 4.67 -0.15 10.26
CA ALA A 149 3.52 -0.88 9.71
C ALA A 149 2.22 -0.06 9.82
N VAL A 150 1.98 0.60 10.95
CA VAL A 150 0.83 1.50 11.14
C VAL A 150 0.90 2.68 10.16
N ASP A 151 2.05 3.34 10.03
CA ASP A 151 2.25 4.44 9.10
C ASP A 151 2.00 3.99 7.65
N PHE A 152 2.51 2.83 7.26
CA PHE A 152 2.26 2.26 5.94
C PHE A 152 0.77 1.96 5.70
N LEU A 153 0.11 1.26 6.64
CA LEU A 153 -1.30 0.92 6.50
C LEU A 153 -2.19 2.17 6.47
N SER A 154 -1.81 3.21 7.23
CA SER A 154 -2.46 4.51 7.20
C SER A 154 -2.24 5.21 5.87
N ASN A 155 -1.04 5.17 5.31
CA ASN A 155 -0.70 5.79 4.01
C ASN A 155 -1.28 5.05 2.79
N GLU A 156 -1.45 3.74 2.85
CA GLU A 156 -2.13 2.95 1.82
C GLU A 156 -3.66 2.92 2.03
N GLY A 157 -4.17 3.52 3.12
CA GLY A 157 -5.61 3.65 3.37
C GLY A 157 -6.30 2.36 3.82
N HIS A 158 -5.55 1.41 4.38
CA HIS A 158 -6.11 0.23 5.04
C HIS A 158 -6.69 0.55 6.42
N ILE A 159 -6.16 1.59 7.06
CA ILE A 159 -6.61 2.11 8.35
C ILE A 159 -6.69 3.63 8.33
N TYR A 160 -7.43 4.20 9.29
CA TYR A 160 -7.53 5.64 9.53
C TYR A 160 -7.57 5.94 11.03
N SER A 161 -7.07 7.12 11.42
CA SER A 161 -7.14 7.63 12.80
C SER A 161 -8.56 8.12 13.11
N THR A 162 -9.02 7.93 14.36
CA THR A 162 -10.41 8.18 14.76
C THR A 162 -10.54 9.38 15.68
N VAL A 163 -10.49 9.18 17.00
CA VAL A 163 -10.67 10.21 18.03
C VAL A 163 -9.40 11.01 18.30
N ASP A 164 -8.24 10.41 18.07
CA ASP A 164 -6.92 11.03 18.18
C ASP A 164 -5.93 10.35 17.22
N ASP A 165 -4.68 10.80 17.23
CA ASP A 165 -3.61 10.33 16.36
C ASP A 165 -3.11 8.91 16.70
N ASP A 166 -3.46 8.38 17.88
CA ASP A 166 -3.02 7.07 18.39
C ASP A 166 -4.11 6.00 18.33
N HIS A 167 -5.32 6.32 17.88
CA HIS A 167 -6.47 5.41 17.79
C HIS A 167 -6.86 5.08 16.34
N PHE A 168 -6.70 3.82 15.94
CA PHE A 168 -6.86 3.39 14.54
C PHE A 168 -8.08 2.49 14.34
N LYS A 169 -8.75 2.65 13.20
CA LYS A 169 -9.78 1.73 12.67
C LYS A 169 -9.46 1.27 11.26
N SER A 170 -9.96 0.09 10.88
CA SER A 170 -9.86 -0.38 9.51
C SER A 170 -10.86 0.32 8.60
N THR A 171 -10.45 0.60 7.37
CA THR A 171 -11.28 1.30 6.39
C THR A 171 -12.23 0.40 5.60
N ASP A 172 -12.06 -0.93 5.71
CA ASP A 172 -13.05 -1.87 5.20
C ASP A 172 -14.32 -1.76 6.05
N ALA A 173 -15.48 -1.63 5.40
CA ALA A 173 -16.76 -1.69 6.10
C ALA A 173 -16.96 -3.11 6.64
N GLU A 174 -17.37 -3.25 7.90
CA GLU A 174 -17.88 -4.52 8.44
C GLU A 174 -19.03 -5.06 7.58
#